data_AF-A0A1B6F135-F1
#
_entry.id   AF-A0A1B6F135-F1
#
_cell.length_a   1.000
_cell.length_b   1.000
_cell.length_c   1.000
_cell.angle_alpha   90.00
_cell.angle_beta   90.00
_cell.angle_gamma   90.00
#
_symmetry.space_group_name_H-M   'P 1'
#
loop_
_entity.id
_entity.type
_entity.pdbx_description
1 polymer ?
#
loop_
_entity_poly.entity_id
_entity_poly.type
_entity_poly.pdbx_seq_one_letter_code
_entity_poly.pdbx_strand_id
1 'polypeptide(L)'
;MAAPVQRLSSRFNSVLNKTNWGAAAISSTKYNNKPRTYFTYSPEIAQPLQREPKWTTAEEAVKCIKSGDTVFLSGAAATPIQLAKAMTDYGKSAGLKGVTVCHMHTEGDAPYTNEDCAGIFRSMSFFMAGNVRKGVAEGRSDTIPIFLSEIPLLFTRKIVKPDVAMIQVSPPDEHGFCSLGTSVDCVRAACSNSKIIIAHVNKYMPRTFGDAAIHSSHFDYAVQQDVPLPNGHHTGKPPSE
;
A
#
# COMPACT_ATOMS: atom_id res chain seq x y z
N MET A 1 59.22 -22.05 9.34
CA MET A 1 58.98 -20.84 10.16
C MET A 1 58.64 -19.72 9.18
N ALA A 2 57.44 -19.17 9.07
CA ALA A 2 56.49 -18.73 10.08
C ALA A 2 55.06 -19.27 9.82
N ALA A 3 54.60 -20.10 10.76
CA ALA A 3 53.20 -20.27 11.12
C ALA A 3 53.00 -19.42 12.39
N PRO A 4 52.27 -18.30 12.32
CA PRO A 4 51.14 -18.12 13.24
C PRO A 4 49.93 -17.35 12.66
N VAL A 5 50.07 -16.63 11.53
CA VAL A 5 49.03 -15.68 11.07
C VAL A 5 47.83 -16.36 10.39
N GLN A 6 48.06 -17.43 9.63
CA GLN A 6 46.96 -18.19 8.97
C GLN A 6 46.14 -19.07 9.94
N ARG A 7 46.68 -19.40 11.12
CA ARG A 7 45.94 -20.15 12.16
C ARG A 7 45.00 -19.27 12.98
N LEU A 8 45.27 -17.95 13.04
CA LEU A 8 44.38 -17.01 13.73
C LEU A 8 43.10 -16.74 12.92
N SER A 9 43.21 -16.61 11.59
CA SER A 9 42.07 -16.33 10.71
C SER A 9 41.07 -17.50 10.62
N SER A 10 41.58 -18.73 10.57
CA SER A 10 40.75 -19.94 10.54
C SER A 10 40.02 -20.20 11.86
N ARG A 11 40.66 -19.92 13.01
CA ARG A 11 39.99 -20.02 14.31
C ARG A 11 38.95 -18.91 14.52
N PHE A 12 39.23 -17.67 14.10
CA PHE A 12 38.25 -16.57 14.18
C PHE A 12 36.99 -16.85 13.34
N ASN A 13 37.16 -17.37 12.12
CA ASN A 13 36.01 -17.75 11.28
C ASN A 13 35.19 -18.90 11.87
N SER A 14 35.83 -19.84 12.58
CA SER A 14 35.09 -20.94 13.23
C SER A 14 34.29 -20.50 14.46
N VAL A 15 34.71 -19.42 15.14
CA VAL A 15 33.99 -18.85 16.30
C VAL A 15 32.79 -18.02 15.83
N LEU A 16 32.94 -17.23 14.75
CA LEU A 16 31.84 -16.45 14.16
C LEU A 16 30.72 -17.34 13.61
N ASN A 17 31.05 -18.52 13.06
CA ASN A 17 30.06 -19.48 12.56
C ASN A 17 29.29 -20.25 13.66
N LYS A 18 29.73 -20.18 14.92
CA LYS A 18 29.05 -20.85 16.05
C LYS A 18 28.18 -19.92 16.88
N THR A 19 28.17 -18.63 16.57
CA THR A 19 27.27 -17.64 17.20
C THR A 19 26.22 -17.20 16.20
N ASN A 20 24.95 -17.10 16.61
CA ASN A 20 23.81 -16.64 15.80
C ASN A 20 23.97 -15.24 15.17
N TRP A 21 25.08 -14.55 15.44
CA TRP A 21 25.45 -13.28 14.82
C TRP A 21 25.95 -13.42 13.37
N GLY A 22 26.53 -14.57 12.99
CA GLY A 22 27.03 -14.79 11.62
C GLY A 22 25.93 -15.00 10.58
N ALA A 23 24.81 -15.63 10.98
CA ALA A 23 23.69 -15.90 10.07
C ALA A 23 22.99 -14.61 9.61
N ALA A 24 22.91 -13.59 10.46
CA ALA A 24 22.32 -12.29 10.10
C ALA A 24 23.19 -11.53 9.08
N ALA A 25 24.52 -11.57 9.23
CA ALA A 25 25.46 -10.92 8.33
C ALA A 25 25.60 -11.65 6.96
N ILE A 26 25.43 -12.97 6.95
CA ILE A 26 25.49 -13.77 5.71
C ILE A 26 24.12 -13.77 4.98
N SER A 27 23.01 -13.65 5.72
CA SER A 27 21.66 -13.53 5.14
C SER A 27 21.42 -12.18 4.46
N SER A 28 22.15 -11.12 4.81
CA SER A 28 22.07 -9.83 4.11
C SER A 28 22.74 -9.83 2.73
N THR A 29 23.60 -10.82 2.43
CA THR A 29 24.42 -10.83 1.20
C THR A 29 23.69 -11.40 -0.02
N LYS A 30 22.45 -11.90 0.14
CA LYS A 30 21.61 -12.36 -0.99
C LYS A 30 20.66 -11.29 -1.55
N TYR A 31 20.76 -10.04 -1.08
CA TYR A 31 20.06 -8.93 -1.70
C TYR A 31 20.94 -8.22 -2.74
N ASN A 32 20.67 -8.56 -4.01
CA ASN A 32 20.83 -7.72 -5.20
C ASN A 32 22.11 -6.87 -5.27
N ASN A 33 23.12 -7.37 -5.98
CA ASN A 33 24.38 -6.70 -6.27
C ASN A 33 24.21 -5.55 -7.31
N LYS A 34 23.16 -4.73 -7.19
CA LYS A 34 22.94 -3.55 -8.05
C LYS A 34 23.78 -2.39 -7.54
N PRO A 35 24.44 -1.63 -8.42
CA PRO A 35 25.20 -0.45 -8.01
C PRO A 35 24.28 0.53 -7.29
N ARG A 36 24.72 0.99 -6.11
CA ARG A 36 24.02 2.02 -5.33
C ARG A 36 24.12 3.36 -6.07
N THR A 37 23.13 3.67 -6.89
CA THR A 37 22.94 4.99 -7.49
C THR A 37 21.98 5.82 -6.64
N TYR A 38 21.99 7.15 -6.81
CA TYR A 38 21.00 8.07 -6.20
C TYR A 38 19.55 7.55 -6.37
N PHE A 39 19.28 6.93 -7.53
CA PHE A 39 17.99 6.35 -7.93
C PHE A 39 17.62 5.02 -7.25
N THR A 40 18.57 4.37 -6.57
CA THR A 40 18.32 3.12 -5.81
C THR A 40 18.17 3.35 -4.30
N TYR A 41 18.41 4.58 -3.83
CA TYR A 41 18.39 4.93 -2.41
C TYR A 41 17.07 5.57 -1.97
N SER A 42 16.40 6.34 -2.84
CA SER A 42 15.12 6.98 -2.53
C SER A 42 13.96 6.13 -3.06
N PRO A 43 12.94 5.80 -2.24
CA PRO A 43 11.71 5.14 -2.70
C PRO A 43 10.80 6.13 -3.45
N GLU A 44 11.36 6.87 -4.40
CA GLU A 44 10.68 7.92 -5.13
C GLU A 44 9.84 7.33 -6.27
N ILE A 45 8.51 7.35 -6.08
CA ILE A 45 7.53 6.76 -7.01
C ILE A 45 7.41 7.51 -8.35
N ALA A 46 7.98 8.71 -8.47
CA ALA A 46 8.09 9.41 -9.75
C ALA A 46 9.31 8.97 -10.58
N GLN A 47 10.29 8.26 -10.02
CA GLN A 47 11.47 7.83 -10.78
C GLN A 47 11.16 6.58 -11.62
N PRO A 48 11.28 6.62 -12.97
CA PRO A 48 10.96 5.47 -13.80
C PRO A 48 11.85 4.25 -13.51
N LEU A 49 11.23 3.09 -13.31
CA LEU A 49 11.87 1.78 -13.28
C LEU A 49 11.86 1.11 -14.65
N GLN A 50 12.83 0.22 -14.90
CA GLN A 50 12.93 -0.61 -16.10
C GLN A 50 12.01 -1.85 -15.99
N ARG A 51 10.70 -1.62 -15.88
CA ARG A 51 9.66 -2.66 -15.88
C ARG A 51 8.33 -2.06 -16.31
N GLU A 52 7.36 -2.92 -16.63
CA GLU A 52 5.99 -2.52 -16.94
C GLU A 52 5.02 -3.23 -16.00
N PRO A 53 3.84 -2.63 -15.73
CA PRO A 53 2.84 -3.26 -14.87
C PRO A 53 2.13 -4.41 -15.57
N LYS A 54 1.64 -5.38 -14.80
CA LYS A 54 0.74 -6.42 -15.32
C LYS A 54 -0.68 -5.85 -15.43
N TRP A 55 -1.12 -5.59 -16.66
CA TRP A 55 -2.49 -5.19 -16.94
C TRP A 55 -3.44 -6.37 -16.74
N THR A 56 -4.48 -6.20 -15.92
CA THR A 56 -5.39 -7.28 -15.56
C THR A 56 -6.73 -6.76 -15.03
N THR A 57 -7.63 -7.67 -14.61
CA THR A 57 -8.92 -7.31 -14.00
C THR A 57 -8.77 -7.10 -12.49
N ALA A 58 -9.75 -6.44 -11.86
CA ALA A 58 -9.75 -6.23 -10.42
C ALA A 58 -9.66 -7.56 -9.65
N GLU A 59 -10.41 -8.58 -10.10
CA GLU A 59 -10.49 -9.91 -9.49
C GLU A 59 -9.16 -10.67 -9.55
N GLU A 60 -8.37 -10.46 -10.61
CA GLU A 60 -7.06 -11.10 -10.75
C GLU A 60 -5.98 -10.32 -9.98
N ALA A 61 -6.04 -8.99 -9.97
CA ALA A 61 -5.07 -8.16 -9.25
C ALA A 61 -5.07 -8.43 -7.75
N VAL A 62 -6.25 -8.57 -7.13
CA VAL A 62 -6.38 -8.77 -5.67
C VAL A 62 -5.92 -10.14 -5.18
N LYS A 63 -5.70 -11.12 -6.08
CA LYS A 63 -5.21 -12.46 -5.70
C LYS A 63 -3.80 -12.47 -5.13
N CYS A 64 -3.06 -11.37 -5.22
CA CYS A 64 -1.77 -11.24 -4.57
C CYS A 64 -1.86 -11.09 -3.04
N ILE A 65 -3.03 -10.71 -2.51
CA ILE A 65 -3.29 -10.48 -1.09
C ILE A 65 -3.36 -11.81 -0.33
N LYS A 66 -2.71 -11.87 0.82
CA LYS A 66 -2.63 -13.06 1.68
C LYS A 66 -3.17 -12.78 3.07
N SER A 67 -3.48 -13.86 3.80
CA SER A 67 -3.86 -13.77 5.22
C SER A 67 -2.76 -13.07 6.02
N GLY A 68 -3.15 -12.13 6.88
CA GLY A 68 -2.24 -11.33 7.69
C GLY A 68 -1.65 -10.10 6.99
N ASP A 69 -1.89 -9.91 5.69
CA ASP A 69 -1.39 -8.73 4.97
C ASP A 69 -2.05 -7.44 5.49
N THR A 70 -1.28 -6.36 5.46
CA THR A 70 -1.82 -5.00 5.61
C THR A 70 -2.05 -4.39 4.22
N VAL A 71 -3.29 -4.04 3.92
CA VAL A 71 -3.68 -3.41 2.66
C VAL A 71 -3.99 -1.93 2.91
N PHE A 72 -3.35 -1.04 2.15
CA PHE A 72 -3.68 0.38 2.13
C PHE A 72 -4.69 0.70 1.03
N LEU A 73 -5.70 1.53 1.33
CA LEU A 73 -6.62 2.10 0.34
C LEU A 73 -6.42 3.60 0.24
N SER A 74 -6.29 4.14 -0.98
CA SER A 74 -6.48 5.58 -1.18
C SER A 74 -7.88 6.00 -0.76
N GLY A 75 -7.99 7.22 -0.20
CA GLY A 75 -9.23 7.73 0.38
C GLY A 75 -9.94 8.77 -0.49
N ALA A 76 -10.93 9.42 0.12
CA ALA A 76 -11.76 10.48 -0.44
C ALA A 76 -12.30 10.10 -1.83
N ALA A 77 -12.36 11.06 -2.75
CA ALA A 77 -12.81 10.83 -4.12
C ALA A 77 -11.93 9.84 -4.91
N ALA A 78 -10.70 9.57 -4.45
CA ALA A 78 -9.80 8.58 -5.05
C ALA A 78 -9.97 7.17 -4.48
N THR A 79 -11.01 6.91 -3.67
CA THR A 79 -11.28 5.56 -3.15
C THR A 79 -11.46 4.57 -4.30
N PRO A 80 -10.66 3.49 -4.40
CA PRO A 80 -10.77 2.53 -5.48
C PRO A 80 -11.87 1.51 -5.14
N ILE A 81 -13.13 1.97 -5.19
CA ILE A 81 -14.32 1.24 -4.71
C ILE A 81 -14.40 -0.18 -5.30
N GLN A 82 -14.09 -0.31 -6.60
CA GLN A 82 -14.16 -1.60 -7.28
C GLN A 82 -13.05 -2.56 -6.86
N LEU A 83 -11.84 -2.06 -6.60
CA LEU A 83 -10.78 -2.88 -6.00
C LEU A 83 -11.11 -3.28 -4.56
N ALA A 84 -11.71 -2.38 -3.77
CA ALA A 84 -12.14 -2.70 -2.40
C ALA A 84 -13.23 -3.79 -2.39
N LYS A 85 -14.18 -3.74 -3.34
CA LYS A 85 -15.18 -4.79 -3.54
C LYS A 85 -14.53 -6.11 -3.96
N ALA A 86 -13.70 -6.10 -5.00
CA ALA A 86 -13.00 -7.29 -5.49
C ALA A 86 -12.14 -7.95 -4.40
N MET A 87 -11.42 -7.15 -3.62
CA MET A 87 -10.64 -7.62 -2.47
C MET A 87 -11.55 -8.32 -1.45
N THR A 88 -12.69 -7.73 -1.13
CA THR A 88 -13.62 -8.30 -0.15
C THR A 88 -14.18 -9.64 -0.62
N ASP A 89 -14.62 -9.71 -1.89
CA ASP A 89 -15.17 -10.93 -2.49
C ASP A 89 -14.10 -12.03 -2.59
N TYR A 90 -12.86 -11.66 -2.94
CA TYR A 90 -11.72 -12.58 -2.95
C TYR A 90 -11.39 -13.08 -1.54
N GLY A 91 -11.35 -12.19 -0.54
CA GLY A 91 -11.06 -12.55 0.84
C GLY A 91 -12.03 -13.59 1.41
N LYS A 92 -13.32 -13.46 1.08
CA LYS A 92 -14.36 -14.43 1.43
C LYS A 92 -14.17 -15.77 0.73
N SER A 93 -14.07 -15.74 -0.60
CA SER A 93 -13.99 -16.96 -1.41
C SER A 93 -12.70 -17.75 -1.21
N ALA A 94 -11.58 -17.07 -0.97
CA ALA A 94 -10.27 -17.68 -0.69
C ALA A 94 -10.06 -18.05 0.79
N GLY A 95 -11.00 -17.69 1.68
CA GLY A 95 -10.89 -17.96 3.11
C GLY A 95 -9.71 -17.24 3.78
N LEU A 96 -9.43 -16.00 3.38
CA LEU A 96 -8.39 -15.18 4.00
C LEU A 96 -8.72 -14.89 5.46
N LYS A 97 -7.70 -14.62 6.26
CA LYS A 97 -7.85 -14.32 7.69
C LYS A 97 -6.92 -13.19 8.12
N GLY A 98 -7.43 -12.30 8.97
CA GLY A 98 -6.63 -11.27 9.61
C GLY A 98 -6.00 -10.24 8.66
N VAL A 99 -6.63 -9.96 7.52
CA VAL A 99 -6.18 -8.88 6.63
C VAL A 99 -6.53 -7.53 7.26
N THR A 100 -5.54 -6.66 7.45
CA THR A 100 -5.76 -5.32 7.98
C THR A 100 -5.96 -4.35 6.83
N VAL A 101 -7.06 -3.60 6.83
CA VAL A 101 -7.34 -2.58 5.80
C VAL A 101 -7.11 -1.20 6.39
N CYS A 102 -5.99 -0.55 6.05
CA CYS A 102 -5.64 0.77 6.57
C CYS A 102 -5.98 1.88 5.58
N HIS A 103 -6.65 2.92 6.04
CA HIS A 103 -7.16 3.98 5.17
C HIS A 103 -7.54 5.24 5.96
N MET A 104 -7.65 6.37 5.24
CA MET A 104 -8.36 7.55 5.73
C MET A 104 -9.85 7.46 5.36
N HIS A 105 -10.56 8.58 5.29
CA HIS A 105 -11.94 8.63 4.82
C HIS A 105 -12.10 7.88 3.49
N THR A 106 -12.95 6.87 3.41
CA THR A 106 -13.28 6.17 2.14
C THR A 106 -14.67 6.53 1.67
N GLU A 107 -14.83 6.78 0.38
CA GLU A 107 -16.14 7.01 -0.27
C GLU A 107 -16.78 5.70 -0.72
N GLY A 108 -18.12 5.70 -0.83
CA GLY A 108 -18.91 4.53 -1.20
C GLY A 108 -19.00 3.48 -0.09
N ASP A 109 -19.39 2.27 -0.45
CA ASP A 109 -19.52 1.17 0.49
C ASP A 109 -18.14 0.68 0.95
N ALA A 110 -18.04 0.29 2.23
CA ALA A 110 -16.86 -0.33 2.81
C ALA A 110 -17.15 -1.81 3.12
N PRO A 111 -17.33 -2.68 2.11
CA PRO A 111 -17.84 -4.04 2.30
C PRO A 111 -16.92 -4.92 3.15
N TYR A 112 -15.62 -4.61 3.21
CA TYR A 112 -14.65 -5.25 4.11
C TYR A 112 -14.95 -5.00 5.60
N THR A 113 -15.90 -4.13 5.93
CA THR A 113 -16.38 -3.87 7.30
C THR A 113 -17.74 -4.51 7.59
N ASN A 114 -18.29 -5.33 6.70
CA ASN A 114 -19.54 -6.05 6.95
C ASN A 114 -19.37 -7.13 8.02
N GLU A 115 -20.47 -7.55 8.64
CA GLU A 115 -20.48 -8.55 9.71
C GLU A 115 -19.93 -9.92 9.24
N ASP A 116 -20.21 -10.29 7.98
CA ASP A 116 -19.71 -11.51 7.34
C ASP A 116 -18.22 -11.45 6.93
N CYS A 117 -17.57 -10.31 7.12
CA CYS A 117 -16.12 -10.13 6.97
C CYS A 117 -15.36 -10.28 8.29
N ALA A 118 -16.06 -10.52 9.41
CA ALA A 118 -15.42 -10.65 10.72
C ALA A 118 -14.38 -11.78 10.74
N GLY A 119 -13.17 -11.47 11.20
CA GLY A 119 -12.03 -12.40 11.21
C GLY A 119 -11.30 -12.55 9.86
N ILE A 120 -11.92 -12.13 8.76
CA ILE A 120 -11.29 -12.03 7.43
C ILE A 120 -10.57 -10.70 7.33
N PHE A 121 -11.32 -9.61 7.52
CA PHE A 121 -10.83 -8.24 7.43
C PHE A 121 -11.01 -7.51 8.76
N ARG A 122 -10.07 -6.60 9.05
CA ARG A 122 -10.20 -5.61 10.12
C ARG A 122 -9.82 -4.25 9.57
N SER A 123 -10.78 -3.32 9.54
CA SER A 123 -10.50 -1.94 9.13
C SER A 123 -9.72 -1.23 10.24
N MET A 124 -8.69 -0.50 9.84
CA MET A 124 -7.84 0.35 10.68
C MET A 124 -7.90 1.77 10.10
N SER A 125 -8.86 2.56 10.57
CA SER A 125 -9.14 3.87 10.01
C SER A 125 -8.37 4.99 10.73
N PHE A 126 -7.56 5.76 9.98
CA PHE A 126 -6.91 6.98 10.50
C PHE A 126 -7.83 8.20 10.48
N PHE A 127 -8.93 8.12 9.72
CA PHE A 127 -9.98 9.12 9.68
C PHE A 127 -11.29 8.45 9.25
N MET A 128 -12.29 8.38 10.13
CA MET A 128 -13.51 7.63 9.86
C MET A 128 -14.49 8.39 8.96
N ALA A 129 -14.88 7.73 7.86
CA ALA A 129 -16.07 8.06 7.09
C ALA A 129 -17.33 7.41 7.70
N GLY A 130 -18.53 7.81 7.23
CA GLY A 130 -19.79 7.26 7.73
C GLY A 130 -19.93 5.74 7.56
N ASN A 131 -19.41 5.21 6.45
CA ASN A 131 -19.45 3.79 6.07
C ASN A 131 -18.74 2.84 7.05
N VAL A 132 -17.78 3.32 7.86
CA VAL A 132 -17.03 2.47 8.80
C VAL A 132 -17.44 2.65 10.26
N ARG A 133 -18.21 3.68 10.61
CA ARG A 133 -18.57 4.02 12.00
C ARG A 133 -19.31 2.90 12.73
N LYS A 134 -20.24 2.22 12.05
CA LYS A 134 -20.98 1.08 12.62
C LYS A 134 -20.02 -0.05 13.04
N GLY A 135 -19.09 -0.42 12.15
CA GLY A 135 -18.10 -1.46 12.43
C GLY A 135 -17.19 -1.13 13.62
N VAL A 136 -16.84 0.15 13.79
CA VAL A 136 -16.07 0.62 14.97
C VAL A 136 -16.91 0.56 16.24
N ALA A 137 -18.15 1.04 16.21
CA ALA A 137 -19.06 1.00 17.36
C ALA A 137 -19.33 -0.43 17.87
N GLU A 138 -19.31 -1.41 16.97
CA GLU A 138 -19.51 -2.83 17.28
C GLU A 138 -18.20 -3.59 17.60
N GLY A 139 -17.04 -2.91 17.60
CA GLY A 139 -15.74 -3.51 17.92
C GLY A 139 -15.11 -4.37 16.81
N ARG A 140 -15.72 -4.41 15.62
CA ARG A 140 -15.24 -5.17 14.45
C ARG A 140 -14.16 -4.43 13.66
N SER A 141 -14.12 -3.10 13.76
CA SER A 141 -13.13 -2.21 13.15
C SER A 141 -12.44 -1.33 14.19
N ASP A 142 -11.27 -0.79 13.84
CA ASP A 142 -10.48 0.13 14.66
C ASP A 142 -10.47 1.54 14.07
N THR A 143 -10.34 2.53 14.96
CA THR A 143 -9.96 3.89 14.60
C THR A 143 -8.72 4.29 15.38
N ILE A 144 -7.75 4.89 14.69
CA ILE A 144 -6.53 5.40 15.29
C ILE A 144 -6.60 6.93 15.26
N PRO A 145 -6.71 7.60 16.42
CA PRO A 145 -6.68 9.05 16.48
C PRO A 145 -5.25 9.54 16.21
N ILE A 146 -5.09 10.28 15.12
CA ILE A 146 -3.81 10.85 14.68
C ILE A 146 -4.05 12.14 13.89
N PHE A 147 -3.12 13.09 13.98
CA PHE A 147 -3.16 14.29 13.14
C PHE A 147 -2.91 13.93 11.67
N LEU A 148 -3.66 14.55 10.76
CA LEU A 148 -3.55 14.29 9.31
C LEU A 148 -2.11 14.48 8.79
N SER A 149 -1.40 15.50 9.28
CA SER A 149 0.01 15.77 8.93
C SER A 149 0.98 14.68 9.38
N GLU A 150 0.62 13.90 10.40
CA GLU A 150 1.45 12.84 11.00
C GLU A 150 1.18 11.46 10.37
N ILE A 151 0.07 11.27 9.64
CA ILE A 151 -0.25 10.00 8.98
C ILE A 151 0.87 9.53 8.03
N PRO A 152 1.47 10.39 7.18
CA PRO A 152 2.64 9.99 6.38
C PRO A 152 3.81 9.44 7.21
N LEU A 153 3.96 9.89 8.46
CA LEU A 153 5.02 9.40 9.35
C LEU A 153 4.80 7.96 9.81
N LEU A 154 3.56 7.48 9.86
CA LEU A 154 3.28 6.07 10.17
C LEU A 154 3.94 5.14 9.16
N PHE A 155 3.90 5.51 7.88
CA PHE A 155 4.47 4.71 6.80
C PHE A 155 5.98 4.87 6.70
N THR A 156 6.48 6.10 6.73
CA THR A 156 7.92 6.39 6.59
C THR A 156 8.73 5.90 7.80
N ARG A 157 8.18 5.98 9.01
CA ARG A 157 8.76 5.40 10.23
C ARG A 157 8.44 3.92 10.41
N LYS A 158 7.76 3.31 9.44
CA LYS A 158 7.54 1.86 9.38
C LYS A 158 6.75 1.30 10.57
N ILE A 159 5.90 2.14 11.17
CA ILE A 159 4.94 1.77 12.21
C ILE A 159 3.80 0.97 11.58
N VAL A 160 3.30 1.46 10.44
CA VAL A 160 2.40 0.72 9.55
C VAL A 160 3.16 0.41 8.27
N LYS A 161 3.20 -0.86 7.88
CA LYS A 161 3.88 -1.33 6.67
C LYS A 161 2.87 -2.02 5.78
N PRO A 162 2.24 -1.31 4.83
CA PRO A 162 1.34 -1.95 3.90
C PRO A 162 2.12 -2.97 3.06
N ASP A 163 1.57 -4.17 2.94
CA ASP A 163 2.05 -5.17 1.99
C ASP A 163 1.55 -4.81 0.59
N VAL A 164 0.30 -4.36 0.50
CA VAL A 164 -0.36 -3.97 -0.76
C VAL A 164 -0.94 -2.57 -0.63
N ALA A 165 -0.67 -1.68 -1.58
CA ALA A 165 -1.39 -0.42 -1.73
C ALA A 165 -2.32 -0.50 -2.93
N MET A 166 -3.61 -0.27 -2.72
CA MET A 166 -4.60 -0.11 -3.78
C MET A 166 -4.92 1.37 -3.92
N ILE A 167 -4.62 1.91 -5.10
CA ILE A 167 -4.74 3.34 -5.39
C ILE A 167 -5.55 3.57 -6.66
N GLN A 168 -6.08 4.78 -6.82
CA GLN A 168 -6.69 5.22 -8.06
C GLN A 168 -5.86 6.34 -8.70
N VAL A 169 -5.64 6.26 -10.02
CA VAL A 169 -4.77 7.17 -10.77
C VAL A 169 -5.35 7.54 -12.14
N SER A 170 -4.87 8.64 -12.71
CA SER A 170 -5.13 8.98 -14.12
C SER A 170 -4.44 8.00 -15.08
N PRO A 171 -4.88 7.91 -16.34
CA PRO A 171 -4.14 7.18 -17.37
C PRO A 171 -2.70 7.67 -17.50
N PRO A 172 -1.74 6.79 -17.85
CA PRO A 172 -0.37 7.20 -18.14
C PRO A 172 -0.35 8.15 -19.34
N ASP A 173 0.56 9.12 -19.32
CA ASP A 173 0.87 9.95 -20.49
C ASP A 173 1.89 9.28 -21.41
N GLU A 174 2.33 10.00 -22.44
CA GLU A 174 3.34 9.54 -23.41
C GLU A 174 4.68 9.17 -22.77
N HIS A 175 4.94 9.64 -21.55
CA HIS A 175 6.16 9.37 -20.79
C HIS A 175 5.94 8.33 -19.68
N GLY A 176 4.77 7.68 -19.63
CA GLY A 176 4.44 6.67 -18.63
C GLY A 176 4.06 7.23 -17.26
N PHE A 177 3.92 8.54 -17.10
CA PHE A 177 3.51 9.14 -15.83
C PHE A 177 2.01 9.11 -15.66
N CYS A 178 1.55 8.72 -14.48
CA CYS A 178 0.19 8.85 -13.98
C CYS A 178 0.13 9.95 -12.92
N SER A 179 -1.08 10.34 -12.53
CA SER A 179 -1.35 11.26 -11.42
C SER A 179 -2.23 10.59 -10.37
N LEU A 180 -1.86 10.72 -9.10
CA LEU A 180 -2.70 10.38 -7.92
C LEU A 180 -4.00 11.20 -7.87
N GLY A 181 -4.06 12.30 -8.60
CA GLY A 181 -5.26 13.08 -8.85
C GLY A 181 -5.78 13.78 -7.61
N THR A 182 -6.99 13.44 -7.17
CA THR A 182 -7.68 14.16 -6.09
C THR A 182 -7.16 13.85 -4.69
N SER A 183 -6.29 12.83 -4.53
CA SER A 183 -5.79 12.41 -3.22
C SER A 183 -4.30 12.05 -3.27
N VAL A 184 -3.46 13.00 -2.84
CA VAL A 184 -2.01 12.81 -2.69
C VAL A 184 -1.67 12.46 -1.24
N ASP A 185 -2.09 13.35 -0.33
CA ASP A 185 -2.12 13.18 1.14
C ASP A 185 -1.09 12.18 1.71
N CYS A 186 -1.54 11.12 2.37
CA CYS A 186 -0.66 10.03 2.82
C CYS A 186 -0.49 8.93 1.77
N VAL A 187 -1.25 8.94 0.66
CA VAL A 187 -1.16 7.95 -0.43
C VAL A 187 0.28 7.84 -0.95
N ARG A 188 0.94 8.97 -1.20
CA ARG A 188 2.34 8.99 -1.66
C ARG A 188 3.27 8.25 -0.70
N ALA A 189 3.12 8.51 0.60
CA ALA A 189 3.91 7.84 1.63
C ALA A 189 3.56 6.35 1.73
N ALA A 190 2.30 5.97 1.61
CA ALA A 190 1.88 4.57 1.61
C ALA A 190 2.47 3.81 0.40
N CYS A 191 2.35 4.34 -0.82
CA CYS A 191 2.90 3.74 -2.04
C CYS A 191 4.41 3.51 -1.94
N SER A 192 5.15 4.54 -1.52
CA SER A 192 6.62 4.48 -1.37
C SER A 192 7.09 3.44 -0.35
N ASN A 193 6.19 3.00 0.55
CA ASN A 193 6.51 2.07 1.63
C ASN A 193 5.80 0.71 1.50
N SER A 194 5.05 0.50 0.41
CA SER A 194 4.33 -0.74 0.12
C SER A 194 5.19 -1.73 -0.67
N LYS A 195 4.91 -3.03 -0.57
CA LYS A 195 5.62 -4.05 -1.36
C LYS A 195 5.03 -4.20 -2.76
N ILE A 196 3.70 -4.10 -2.85
CA ILE A 196 2.92 -4.25 -4.08
C ILE A 196 2.03 -3.03 -4.25
N ILE A 197 1.95 -2.48 -5.47
CA ILE A 197 1.01 -1.42 -5.82
C ILE A 197 0.05 -1.93 -6.89
N ILE A 198 -1.26 -1.89 -6.57
CA ILE A 198 -2.36 -2.14 -7.49
C ILE A 198 -2.96 -0.79 -7.87
N ALA A 199 -2.86 -0.42 -9.14
CA ALA A 199 -3.40 0.83 -9.66
C ALA A 199 -4.75 0.58 -10.36
N HIS A 200 -5.80 1.22 -9.87
CA HIS A 200 -7.03 1.46 -10.60
C HIS A 200 -6.83 2.68 -11.51
N VAL A 201 -6.66 2.44 -12.80
CA VAL A 201 -6.47 3.48 -13.81
C VAL A 201 -7.84 3.92 -14.33
N ASN A 202 -8.13 5.22 -14.19
CA ASN A 202 -9.44 5.79 -14.48
C ASN A 202 -9.32 7.10 -15.24
N LYS A 203 -9.90 7.21 -16.45
CA LYS A 203 -9.85 8.45 -17.24
C LYS A 203 -10.51 9.66 -16.57
N TYR A 204 -11.43 9.43 -15.64
CA TYR A 204 -12.10 10.50 -14.90
C TYR A 204 -11.26 11.02 -13.73
N MET A 205 -10.15 10.36 -13.38
CA MET A 205 -9.21 10.89 -12.40
C MET A 205 -8.43 12.07 -13.02
N PRO A 206 -8.55 13.29 -12.47
CA PRO A 206 -7.85 14.44 -13.01
C PRO A 206 -6.33 14.28 -12.86
N ARG A 207 -5.60 14.84 -13.82
CA ARG A 207 -4.15 14.97 -13.73
C ARG A 207 -3.81 16.24 -12.94
N THR A 208 -3.47 16.08 -11.67
CA THR A 208 -3.08 17.18 -10.79
C THR A 208 -1.56 17.36 -10.80
N PHE A 209 -1.11 18.59 -10.57
CA PHE A 209 0.32 18.92 -10.50
C PHE A 209 0.86 18.75 -9.07
N GLY A 210 2.18 18.88 -8.91
CA GLY A 210 2.87 18.73 -7.63
C GLY A 210 3.24 17.28 -7.35
N ASP A 211 3.12 16.85 -6.09
CA ASP A 211 3.58 15.55 -5.62
C ASP A 211 2.68 14.36 -6.05
N ALA A 212 1.71 14.62 -6.92
CA ALA A 212 0.78 13.62 -7.47
C ALA A 212 1.42 12.71 -8.53
N ALA A 213 2.59 13.05 -9.06
CA ALA A 213 3.25 12.27 -10.10
C ALA A 213 3.71 10.89 -9.59
N ILE A 214 3.35 9.85 -10.32
CA ILE A 214 3.80 8.46 -10.13
C ILE A 214 4.01 7.82 -11.50
N HIS A 215 5.14 7.15 -11.71
CA HIS A 215 5.41 6.47 -12.99
C HIS A 215 4.77 5.07 -13.00
N SER A 216 4.16 4.68 -14.13
CA SER A 216 3.40 3.42 -14.27
C SER A 216 4.22 2.17 -13.96
N SER A 217 5.54 2.23 -14.19
CA SER A 217 6.46 1.15 -13.85
C SER A 217 6.62 0.88 -12.35
N HIS A 218 6.02 1.69 -11.46
CA HIS A 218 5.91 1.34 -10.05
C HIS A 218 4.73 0.43 -9.75
N PHE A 219 3.74 0.31 -10.65
CA PHE A 219 2.61 -0.58 -10.42
C PHE A 219 3.01 -2.02 -10.70
N ASP A 220 2.56 -2.92 -9.83
CA ASP A 220 2.67 -4.36 -10.06
C ASP A 220 1.49 -4.86 -10.89
N TYR A 221 0.31 -4.32 -10.58
CA TYR A 221 -0.92 -4.60 -11.30
C TYR A 221 -1.60 -3.29 -11.69
N ALA A 222 -2.07 -3.21 -12.93
CA ALA A 222 -2.85 -2.09 -13.43
C ALA A 222 -4.22 -2.60 -13.91
N VAL A 223 -5.28 -1.95 -13.46
CA VAL A 223 -6.67 -2.29 -13.77
C VAL A 223 -7.33 -1.06 -14.39
N GLN A 224 -7.60 -1.12 -15.69
CA GLN A 224 -8.33 -0.04 -16.38
C GLN A 224 -9.81 -0.16 -16.10
N GLN A 225 -10.40 0.86 -15.48
CA GLN A 225 -11.84 0.94 -15.30
C GLN A 225 -12.29 2.40 -15.19
N ASP A 226 -13.05 2.85 -16.18
CA ASP A 226 -13.52 4.23 -16.25
C ASP A 226 -14.85 4.37 -15.51
N VAL A 227 -14.83 4.97 -14.32
CA VAL A 227 -16.03 5.27 -13.52
C VAL A 227 -15.97 6.73 -13.08
N PRO A 228 -17.06 7.51 -13.18
CA PRO A 228 -17.07 8.86 -12.62
C PRO A 228 -16.64 8.84 -11.14
N LEU A 229 -15.85 9.83 -10.73
CA LEU A 229 -15.44 9.95 -9.33
C LEU A 229 -16.67 10.19 -8.45
N PRO A 230 -16.64 9.76 -7.17
CA PRO A 230 -17.71 10.05 -6.22
C PRO A 230 -17.93 11.56 -6.12
N ASN A 231 -19.14 12.01 -6.45
CA ASN A 231 -19.58 13.36 -6.11
C ASN A 231 -19.96 13.31 -4.62
N GLY A 232 -19.24 14.04 -3.77
CA GLY A 232 -19.43 13.97 -2.32
C GLY A 232 -20.91 14.04 -1.96
N HIS A 233 -21.45 12.96 -1.36
CA HIS A 233 -22.84 12.91 -0.87
C HIS A 233 -22.97 13.70 0.45
N HIS A 234 -22.27 14.83 0.56
CA HIS A 234 -22.53 15.82 1.58
C HIS A 234 -23.75 16.60 1.11
N THR A 235 -24.90 15.93 1.07
CA THR A 235 -26.21 16.57 1.18
C THR A 235 -26.35 17.09 2.60
N GLY A 236 -25.41 17.93 3.02
CA GLY A 236 -25.62 18.78 4.16
C GLY A 236 -26.82 19.63 3.79
N LYS A 237 -27.99 19.28 4.35
CA LYS A 237 -29.01 20.30 4.53
C LYS A 237 -28.27 21.43 5.24
N PRO A 238 -28.30 22.67 4.72
CA PRO A 238 -27.78 23.80 5.47
C PRO A 238 -28.41 23.74 6.88
N PRO A 239 -27.70 24.18 7.93
CA PRO A 239 -28.31 24.32 9.24
C PRO A 239 -29.63 25.06 9.05
N SER A 240 -30.74 24.46 9.52
CA SER A 240 -32.01 25.18 9.55
C SER A 240 -31.79 26.45 10.36
N GLU A 241 -32.17 27.60 9.81
CA GLU A 241 -32.20 28.89 10.52
C GLU A 241 -32.97 28.79 11.85
#